data_AF-A0A0S8G731-F1
#
_entry.id   AF-A0A0S8G731-F1
#
_cell.length_a   1.000
_cell.length_b   1.000
_cell.length_c   1.000
_cell.angle_alpha   90.00
_cell.angle_beta   90.00
_cell.angle_gamma   90.00
#
_symmetry.space_group_name_H-M   'P 1'
#
loop_
_entity.id
_entity.type
_entity.pdbx_description
1 polymer ?
#
loop_
_entity_poly.entity_id
_entity_poly.type
_entity_poly.pdbx_seq_one_letter_code
_entity_poly.pdbx_strand_id
1 'polypeptide(L)' 'TVGVLGPDQYTLPANTTVQQLFIHDVPLAAPSGYYEYRTRIGVPPSTLYDGDQFTFRVL' A
#
# COMPACT_ATOMS: atom_id res chain seq x y z
N THR A 1 -7.79 -1.80 -14.19
CA THR A 1 -6.88 -2.80 -13.57
C THR A 1 -6.61 -2.38 -12.14
N VAL A 2 -6.74 -3.27 -11.17
CA VAL A 2 -6.31 -3.00 -9.78
C VAL A 2 -4.80 -2.86 -9.81
N GLY A 3 -4.27 -1.71 -9.40
CA GLY A 3 -2.84 -1.50 -9.23
C GLY A 3 -2.35 -2.23 -8.00
N VAL A 4 -2.11 -3.53 -8.13
CA VAL A 4 -1.48 -4.32 -7.07
C VAL A 4 0.03 -4.16 -7.24
N LEU A 5 0.67 -3.45 -6.31
CA LEU A 5 2.10 -3.62 -6.12
C LEU A 5 2.32 -5.05 -5.61
N GLY A 6 3.16 -5.81 -6.30
CA GLY A 6 3.57 -7.13 -5.85
C GLY A 6 4.31 -7.04 -4.51
N PRO A 7 4.47 -8.18 -3.80
CA PRO A 7 5.30 -8.22 -2.62
C PRO A 7 6.74 -7.79 -2.98
N ASP A 8 7.25 -6.79 -2.27
CA ASP A 8 8.62 -6.30 -2.40
C ASP A 8 9.43 -6.69 -1.15
N GLN A 9 10.74 -6.88 -1.30
CA GLN A 9 11.61 -7.36 -0.22
C GLN A 9 12.32 -6.19 0.46
N TYR A 10 12.01 -5.98 1.73
CA TYR A 10 12.66 -4.98 2.57
C TYR A 10 13.46 -5.66 3.69
N THR A 11 14.74 -5.29 3.83
CA THR A 11 15.55 -5.67 4.99
C THR A 11 15.52 -4.52 5.99
N LEU A 12 14.95 -4.76 7.18
CA LEU A 12 14.88 -3.80 8.28
C LEU A 12 15.81 -4.25 9.41
N PRO A 13 16.89 -3.51 9.72
CA PRO A 13 17.75 -3.83 10.84
C PRO A 13 17.01 -3.70 12.18
N ALA A 14 17.49 -4.42 13.20
CA ALA A 14 16.94 -4.30 14.55
C ALA A 14 16.97 -2.84 15.05
N ASN A 15 15.94 -2.44 15.79
CA ASN A 15 15.79 -1.09 16.36
C ASN A 15 15.83 0.06 15.33
N THR A 16 15.48 -0.21 14.07
CA THR A 16 15.43 0.80 13.01
C THR A 16 13.98 1.08 12.63
N THR A 17 13.64 2.36 12.45
CA THR A 17 12.37 2.79 11.86
C THR A 17 12.63 3.39 10.49
N VAL A 18 11.87 2.96 9.50
CA VAL A 18 11.88 3.53 8.14
C VAL A 18 10.46 3.96 7.80
N GLN A 19 10.32 5.13 7.22
CA GLN A 19 9.06 5.63 6.68
C GLN A 19 9.24 5.90 5.18
N GLN A 20 8.36 5.35 4.36
CA GLN A 20 8.39 5.50 2.90
C GLN A 20 7.05 6.03 2.41
N LEU A 21 7.10 7.07 1.57
CA LEU A 21 5.92 7.57 0.87
C LEU A 21 5.77 6.81 -0.45
N PHE A 22 4.57 6.27 -0.68
CA PHE A 22 4.16 5.70 -1.95
C PHE A 22 3.09 6.59 -2.58
N ILE A 23 3.27 6.91 -3.87
CA ILE A 23 2.34 7.70 -4.66
C ILE A 23 1.88 6.83 -5.83
N HIS A 24 0.57 6.76 -6.02
CA HIS A 24 -0.05 6.07 -7.14
C HIS A 24 -1.01 7.00 -7.86
N ASP A 25 -0.79 7.20 -9.15
CA ASP A 25 -1.73 7.93 -9.97
C ASP A 25 -2.99 7.09 -10.17
N VAL A 26 -4.14 7.71 -9.94
CA VAL A 26 -5.43 7.12 -10.29
C VAL A 26 -5.56 7.18 -11.81
N PRO A 27 -5.80 6.04 -12.50
CA PRO A 27 -5.95 6.06 -13.95
C PRO A 27 -7.08 7.01 -14.37
N LEU A 28 -6.87 7.82 -15.41
CA LEU A 28 -7.89 8.76 -15.93
C LEU A 28 -9.19 8.07 -16.35
N ALA A 29 -9.11 6.78 -16.74
CA ALA A 29 -10.26 5.96 -17.10
C ALA A 29 -10.87 5.21 -15.90
N ALA A 30 -10.47 5.51 -14.66
CA ALA A 30 -11.05 4.89 -13.47
C ALA A 30 -12.54 5.26 -13.37
N PRO A 31 -13.44 4.28 -13.17
CA PRO A 31 -14.86 4.56 -12.96
C PRO A 31 -15.08 5.48 -11.77
N SER A 32 -16.09 6.35 -11.84
CA SER A 32 -16.54 7.13 -10.67
C SER A 32 -16.95 6.19 -9.54
N GLY A 33 -16.51 6.45 -8.32
CA GLY A 33 -16.81 5.59 -7.18
C GLY A 33 -15.91 5.79 -5.98
N TYR A 34 -16.16 5.00 -4.94
CA TYR A 34 -15.30 4.93 -3.76
C TYR A 34 -14.22 3.88 -3.97
N TYR A 35 -12.99 4.26 -3.64
CA TYR A 35 -11.80 3.43 -3.72
C TYR A 35 -11.14 3.38 -2.34
N GLU A 36 -10.37 2.32 -2.15
CA GLU A 36 -9.60 2.09 -0.93
C GLU A 36 -8.14 1.82 -1.31
N TYR A 37 -7.25 2.55 -0.67
CA TYR A 37 -5.82 2.29 -0.69
C TYR A 37 -5.44 1.51 0.57
N ARG A 38 -4.60 0.49 0.42
CA ARG A 38 -4.08 -0.33 1.54
C ARG A 38 -2.62 -0.69 1.31
N THR A 39 -1.81 -0.56 2.34
CA THR A 39 -0.44 -1.08 2.39
C THR A 39 -0.24 -1.92 3.64
N ARG A 40 0.64 -2.91 3.54
CA ARG A 40 0.99 -3.81 4.64
C ARG A 40 2.45 -4.20 4.50
N ILE A 41 3.18 -4.15 5.60
CA ILE A 41 4.54 -4.70 5.69
C ILE A 41 4.55 -5.83 6.71
N GLY A 42 5.23 -6.92 6.36
CA GLY A 42 5.24 -8.13 7.15
C GLY A 42 6.08 -9.23 6.54
N VAL A 43 6.25 -10.32 7.29
CA VAL A 43 6.90 -11.54 6.81
C VAL A 43 5.81 -12.59 6.57
N PRO A 44 5.69 -13.14 5.34
CA PRO A 44 4.80 -14.27 5.09
C PRO A 44 5.11 -15.45 6.02
N PRO A 45 4.10 -16.26 6.39
CA PRO A 45 2.72 -16.19 5.92
C PRO A 45 1.81 -15.27 6.75
N SER A 46 2.22 -14.81 7.94
CA SER A 46 1.24 -14.24 8.90
C SER A 46 1.77 -13.15 9.83
N THR A 47 3.04 -12.73 9.73
CA THR A 47 3.55 -11.67 10.60
C THR A 47 3.33 -10.32 9.95
N LEU A 48 2.34 -9.54 10.43
CA LEU A 48 2.18 -8.14 10.07
C LEU A 48 3.00 -7.28 11.04
N TYR A 49 3.83 -6.39 10.51
CA TYR A 49 4.57 -5.41 11.31
C TYR A 49 3.84 -4.07 11.37
N ASP A 50 3.31 -3.60 10.24
CA ASP A 50 2.62 -2.32 10.12
C ASP A 50 1.75 -2.27 8.85
N GLY A 51 0.88 -1.28 8.74
CA GLY A 51 0.11 -0.98 7.55
C GLY A 51 -0.66 0.33 7.63
N ASP A 52 -1.01 0.87 6.47
CA ASP A 52 -1.80 2.09 6.35
C ASP A 52 -2.95 1.88 5.36
N GLN A 53 -4.05 2.60 5.58
CA GLN A 53 -5.20 2.57 4.69
C GLN A 53 -5.96 3.91 4.68
N PHE A 54 -6.46 4.28 3.51
CA PHE A 54 -7.38 5.41 3.36
C PHE A 54 -8.37 5.16 2.22
N THR A 55 -9.51 5.84 2.29
CA THR A 55 -10.51 5.82 1.22
C THR A 55 -10.54 7.16 0.50
N PHE A 56 -10.86 7.12 -0.79
CA PHE A 56 -11.02 8.31 -1.62
C PHE A 56 -12.15 8.10 -2.63
N ARG A 57 -12.67 9.20 -3.17
CA ARG A 57 -13.74 9.18 -4.17
C ARG A 57 -13.22 9.73 -5.49
N VAL A 58 -13.41 8.97 -6.56
CA VAL A 58 -13.25 9.43 -7.94
C VAL A 58 -14.60 9.97 -8.42
N LEU A 59 -14.60 11.19 -8.94
CA LEU A 59 -15.78 11.88 -9.48
C LEU A 59 -15.84 11.75 -11.00
#